data_AF-A0A0F9C720-F1
#
_entry.id   AF-A0A0F9C720-F1
#
_cell.length_a   1.000
_cell.length_b   1.000
_cell.length_c   1.000
_cell.angle_alpha   90.00
_cell.angle_beta   90.00
_cell.angle_gamma   90.00
#
_symmetry.space_group_name_H-M   'P 1'
#
loop_
_entity.id
_entity.type
_entity.pdbx_description
1 polymer ?
#
loop_
_entity_poly.entity_id
_entity_poly.type
_entity_poly.pdbx_seq_one_letter_code
_entity_poly.pdbx_strand_id
1 'polypeptide(L)'
;MTTVVHKESLTPIYDARPNKYDPANWFIDPDLSAVVDVPYEYWLESGGVFSEMTQPEKDAVDVAIAQRIEDKEKKQAKLEIDDERVLRAFAEVVMDEINILRGQHGLAARTLSQLVTAIKGKIDAAQ
;
A
#
# COMPACT_ATOMS: atom_id res chain seq x y z
N MET A 1 -19.52 26.35 14.30
CA MET A 1 -18.92 25.26 13.52
C MET A 1 -19.33 24.00 14.23
N THR A 2 -19.98 23.06 13.53
CA THR A 2 -20.34 21.76 14.10
C THR A 2 -19.22 20.79 13.76
N THR A 3 -18.82 20.00 14.75
CA THR A 3 -17.84 18.92 14.56
C THR A 3 -18.56 17.59 14.75
N VAL A 4 -18.34 16.65 13.84
CA VAL A 4 -18.79 15.26 14.03
C VAL A 4 -17.59 14.34 14.03
N VAL A 5 -17.62 13.29 14.86
CA VAL A 5 -16.54 12.31 14.96
C VAL A 5 -17.11 10.92 14.73
N HIS A 6 -16.50 10.15 13.83
CA HIS A 6 -16.93 8.78 13.56
C HIS A 6 -16.59 7.88 14.75
N LYS A 7 -17.53 7.06 15.24
CA LYS A 7 -17.32 6.30 16.49
C LYS A 7 -16.24 5.23 16.39
N GLU A 8 -16.08 4.59 15.23
CA GLU A 8 -15.12 3.49 15.08
C GLU A 8 -13.71 3.97 14.72
N SER A 9 -13.62 5.01 13.90
CA SER A 9 -12.33 5.48 13.37
C SER A 9 -11.82 6.73 14.07
N LEU A 10 -12.63 7.33 14.96
CA LEU A 10 -12.38 8.58 15.68
C LEU A 10 -11.97 9.75 14.77
N THR A 11 -12.31 9.67 13.48
CA THR A 11 -11.95 10.68 12.50
C THR A 11 -12.88 11.88 12.62
N PRO A 12 -12.36 13.08 12.91
CA PRO A 12 -13.18 14.28 13.00
C PRO A 12 -13.50 14.85 11.61
N ILE A 13 -14.72 15.35 11.45
CA ILE A 13 -15.14 16.20 10.33
C ILE A 13 -15.57 17.54 10.91
N TYR A 14 -14.81 18.58 10.57
CA TYR A 14 -15.11 19.96 10.93
C TYR A 14 -16.10 20.58 9.94
N ASP A 15 -16.88 21.56 10.41
CA ASP A 15 -17.91 22.26 9.63
C ASP A 15 -18.95 21.33 8.99
N ALA A 16 -19.27 20.26 9.71
CA ALA A 16 -20.23 19.26 9.30
C ALA A 16 -21.68 19.80 9.34
N ARG A 17 -22.54 19.26 8.48
CA ARG A 17 -24.00 19.48 8.57
C ARG A 17 -24.61 18.36 9.42
N PRO A 18 -25.04 18.61 10.68
CA PRO A 18 -25.44 17.54 11.60
C PRO A 18 -26.51 16.60 11.05
N ASN A 19 -27.44 17.12 10.25
CA ASN A 19 -28.55 16.36 9.65
C ASN A 19 -28.13 15.28 8.63
N LYS A 20 -26.85 15.23 8.25
CA LYS A 20 -26.30 14.20 7.36
C LYS A 20 -25.68 13.01 8.11
N TYR A 21 -25.54 13.10 9.43
CA TYR A 21 -24.80 12.13 10.23
C TYR A 21 -25.74 11.45 11.21
N ASP A 22 -25.73 10.13 11.19
CA ASP A 22 -26.53 9.30 12.10
C ASP A 22 -25.85 9.25 13.48
N PRO A 23 -26.52 9.68 14.58
CA PRO A 23 -26.00 9.56 15.94
C PRO A 23 -25.62 8.13 16.35
N ALA A 24 -26.12 7.10 15.65
CA ALA A 24 -25.69 5.72 15.85
C ALA A 24 -24.20 5.54 15.56
N ASN A 25 -23.70 6.15 14.48
CA ASN A 25 -22.33 5.97 13.97
C ASN A 25 -21.42 7.19 14.23
N TRP A 26 -21.99 8.31 14.66
CA TRP A 26 -21.27 9.57 14.84
C TRP A 26 -21.53 10.18 16.21
N PHE A 27 -20.48 10.73 16.82
CA PHE A 27 -20.60 11.72 17.88
C PHE A 27 -20.90 13.06 17.24
N ILE A 28 -21.99 13.72 17.65
CA ILE A 28 -22.39 15.03 17.13
C ILE A 28 -22.02 16.07 18.18
N ASP A 29 -21.17 17.03 17.77
CA ASP A 29 -20.59 18.05 18.64
C ASP A 29 -20.01 17.51 19.96
N PRO A 30 -19.11 16.50 19.90
CA PRO A 30 -18.42 16.03 21.10
C PRO A 30 -17.51 17.11 21.68
N ASP A 31 -17.27 17.04 22.99
CA ASP A 31 -16.24 17.85 23.63
C ASP A 31 -14.84 17.32 23.26
N LEU A 32 -14.08 18.13 22.53
CA LEU A 32 -12.72 17.82 22.07
C LEU A 32 -11.67 18.72 22.76
N SER A 33 -12.06 19.44 23.80
CA SER A 33 -11.17 20.38 24.50
C SER A 33 -9.91 19.72 25.05
N ALA A 34 -9.99 18.43 25.44
CA ALA A 34 -8.86 17.65 25.94
C ALA A 34 -7.86 17.18 24.86
N VAL A 35 -8.21 17.29 23.57
CA VAL A 35 -7.43 16.73 22.46
C VAL A 35 -7.22 17.72 21.31
N VAL A 36 -7.43 19.02 21.56
CA VAL A 36 -7.40 20.07 20.52
C VAL A 36 -6.06 20.16 19.76
N ASP A 37 -4.94 19.93 20.43
CA ASP A 37 -3.59 19.98 19.86
C ASP A 37 -3.01 18.57 19.60
N VAL A 38 -3.83 17.53 19.75
CA VAL A 38 -3.42 16.14 19.61
C VAL A 38 -3.89 15.63 18.24
N PRO A 39 -3.02 15.02 17.41
CA PRO A 39 -3.45 14.36 16.19
C PRO A 39 -4.52 13.29 16.47
N TYR A 40 -5.56 13.22 15.62
CA TYR A 40 -6.71 12.31 15.82
C TYR A 40 -6.32 10.83 15.82
N GLU A 41 -5.17 10.48 15.23
CA GLU A 41 -4.59 9.13 15.28
C GLU A 41 -4.25 8.68 16.71
N TYR A 42 -4.06 9.62 17.63
CA TYR A 42 -3.70 9.39 19.03
C TYR A 42 -4.86 9.68 19.99
N TRP A 43 -6.07 9.78 19.49
CA TRP A 43 -7.26 9.97 20.32
C TRP A 43 -7.74 8.64 20.87
N LEU A 44 -8.13 8.66 22.14
CA LEU A 44 -8.85 7.59 22.80
C LEU A 44 -10.24 8.10 23.15
N GLU A 45 -11.26 7.28 22.90
CA GLU A 45 -12.63 7.56 23.30
C GLU A 45 -13.06 6.54 24.35
N SER A 46 -13.66 7.04 25.44
CA SER A 46 -14.23 6.20 26.50
C SER A 46 -15.50 6.83 27.05
N GLY A 47 -16.65 6.22 26.72
CA GLY A 47 -17.95 6.65 27.26
C GLY A 47 -18.40 8.04 26.82
N GLY A 48 -17.99 8.47 25.62
CA GLY A 48 -18.26 9.78 25.03
C GLY A 48 -17.22 10.85 25.37
N VAL A 49 -16.17 10.51 26.12
CA VAL A 49 -15.09 11.43 26.49
C VAL A 49 -13.86 11.14 25.63
N PHE A 50 -13.30 12.20 25.04
CA PHE A 50 -12.07 12.13 24.26
C PHE A 50 -10.88 12.49 25.13
N SER A 51 -9.82 11.69 25.04
CA SER A 51 -8.55 11.90 25.73
C SER A 51 -7.37 11.56 24.85
N GLU A 52 -6.21 12.11 25.17
CA GLU A 52 -4.96 11.75 24.52
C GLU A 52 -4.50 10.36 24.99
N MET A 53 -4.05 9.54 24.04
CA MET A 53 -3.36 8.28 24.35
C MET A 53 -2.09 8.51 25.16
N THR A 54 -1.79 7.59 26.06
CA THR A 54 -0.50 7.55 26.76
C THR A 54 0.65 7.29 25.78
N GLN A 55 1.89 7.61 26.20
CA GLN A 55 3.06 7.40 25.33
C GLN A 55 3.20 5.94 24.83
N PRO A 56 3.02 4.89 25.66
CA PRO A 56 3.08 3.52 25.17
C PRO A 56 2.00 3.17 24.13
N GLU A 57 0.82 3.78 24.24
CA GLU A 57 -0.26 3.60 23.26
C GLU A 57 0.05 4.29 21.94
N LYS A 58 0.62 5.51 21.98
CA LYS A 58 1.10 6.20 20.79
C LYS A 58 2.19 5.41 20.07
N ASP A 59 3.16 4.87 20.82
CA ASP A 59 4.22 4.04 20.25
C ASP A 59 3.63 2.80 19.53
N ALA A 60 2.57 2.21 20.09
CA ALA A 60 1.89 1.08 19.46
C ALA A 60 1.15 1.48 18.16
N VAL A 61 0.51 2.65 18.15
CA VAL A 61 -0.11 3.23 16.94
C VAL A 61 0.94 3.50 15.87
N ASP A 62 2.07 4.10 16.23
CA ASP A 62 3.15 4.41 15.30
C ASP A 62 3.74 3.14 14.66
N VAL A 63 3.97 2.10 15.47
CA VAL A 63 4.41 0.79 14.97
C VAL A 63 3.38 0.20 14.00
N ALA A 64 2.09 0.28 14.32
CA ALA A 64 1.03 -0.23 13.45
C ALA A 64 0.92 0.57 12.13
N ILE A 65 1.11 1.89 12.17
CA ILE A 65 1.15 2.75 10.97
C ILE A 65 2.35 2.39 10.11
N ALA A 66 3.54 2.27 10.71
CA ALA A 66 4.76 1.89 10.00
C ALA A 66 4.62 0.53 9.30
N GLN A 67 4.05 -0.47 9.99
CA GLN A 67 3.82 -1.78 9.39
C GLN A 67 2.86 -1.72 8.20
N ARG A 68 1.79 -0.93 8.30
CA ARG A 68 0.82 -0.76 7.19
C ARG A 68 1.46 -0.07 5.98
N ILE A 69 2.38 0.86 6.19
CA ILE A 69 3.14 1.50 5.10
C ILE A 69 4.04 0.45 4.43
N GLU A 70 4.82 -0.28 5.21
CA GLU A 70 5.71 -1.32 4.70
C GLU A 70 4.94 -2.39 3.90
N ASP A 71 3.79 -2.84 4.40
CA ASP A 71 2.95 -3.83 3.71
C ASP A 71 2.39 -3.30 2.38
N LYS A 72 2.01 -2.01 2.34
CA LYS A 72 1.56 -1.35 1.11
C LYS A 72 2.71 -1.24 0.10
N GLU A 73 3.89 -0.85 0.54
CA GLU A 73 5.08 -0.76 -0.33
C GLU A 73 5.48 -2.12 -0.88
N LYS A 74 5.51 -3.17 -0.04
CA LYS A 74 5.76 -4.55 -0.48
C LYS A 74 4.74 -5.01 -1.51
N LYS A 75 3.45 -4.72 -1.29
CA LYS A 75 2.39 -5.06 -2.24
C LYS A 75 2.56 -4.32 -3.57
N GLN A 76 2.91 -3.04 -3.52
CA GLN A 76 3.13 -2.23 -4.72
C GLN A 76 4.35 -2.72 -5.50
N ALA A 77 5.48 -2.96 -4.84
CA ALA A 77 6.69 -3.51 -5.47
C ALA A 77 6.43 -4.87 -6.12
N LYS A 78 5.62 -5.73 -5.47
CA LYS A 78 5.21 -7.01 -6.06
C LYS A 78 4.38 -6.82 -7.33
N LEU A 79 3.44 -5.88 -7.35
CA LEU A 79 2.64 -5.58 -8.54
C LEU A 79 3.48 -5.03 -9.70
N GLU A 80 4.52 -4.26 -9.39
CA GLU A 80 5.46 -3.75 -10.41
C GLU A 80 6.33 -4.85 -11.03
N ILE A 81 6.73 -5.84 -10.23
CA ILE A 81 7.46 -7.03 -10.72
C ILE A 81 6.52 -7.97 -11.49
N ASP A 82 5.28 -8.12 -11.01
CA ASP A 82 4.24 -8.93 -11.66
C ASP A 82 3.70 -8.24 -12.95
N ASP A 83 4.13 -7.01 -13.27
CA ASP A 83 3.84 -6.38 -14.55
C ASP A 83 4.55 -7.15 -15.67
N GLU A 84 3.76 -7.86 -16.47
CA GLU A 84 4.20 -8.59 -17.66
C GLU A 84 5.09 -7.74 -18.58
N ARG A 85 4.88 -6.41 -18.63
CA ARG A 85 5.70 -5.50 -19.43
C ARG A 85 7.13 -5.41 -18.90
N VAL A 86 7.33 -5.45 -17.59
CA VAL A 86 8.67 -5.41 -16.97
C VAL A 86 9.41 -6.71 -17.25
N LEU A 87 8.76 -7.85 -17.08
CA LEU A 87 9.34 -9.16 -17.42
C LEU A 87 9.63 -9.29 -18.91
N ARG A 88 8.75 -8.76 -19.77
CA ARG A 88 8.96 -8.74 -21.21
C ARG A 88 10.12 -7.82 -21.60
N ALA A 89 10.18 -6.60 -21.07
CA ALA A 89 11.29 -5.68 -21.32
C ALA A 89 12.63 -6.27 -20.83
N PHE A 90 12.63 -6.93 -19.67
CA PHE A 90 13.80 -7.65 -19.18
C PHE A 90 14.22 -8.78 -20.15
N ALA A 91 13.26 -9.59 -20.63
CA ALA A 91 13.54 -10.65 -21.59
C ALA A 91 14.07 -10.10 -22.93
N GLU A 92 13.56 -8.96 -23.38
CA GLU A 92 14.04 -8.26 -24.60
C GLU A 92 15.48 -7.77 -24.41
N VAL A 93 15.81 -7.11 -23.28
CA VAL A 93 17.18 -6.65 -22.98
C VAL A 93 18.17 -7.82 -22.90
N VAL A 94 17.81 -8.89 -22.19
CA VAL A 94 18.67 -10.09 -22.09
C VAL A 94 18.88 -10.74 -23.46
N MET A 95 17.84 -10.75 -24.31
CA MET A 95 17.96 -11.26 -25.68
C MET A 95 18.91 -10.43 -26.54
N ASP A 96 18.85 -9.10 -26.43
CA ASP A 96 19.75 -8.20 -27.15
C ASP A 96 21.20 -8.44 -26.75
N GLU A 97 21.50 -8.55 -25.46
CA GLU A 97 22.85 -8.86 -24.95
C GLU A 97 23.35 -10.23 -25.44
N ILE A 98 22.50 -11.26 -25.39
CA ILE A 98 22.85 -12.58 -25.91
C ILE A 98 23.13 -12.51 -27.42
N ASN A 99 22.35 -11.74 -28.17
CA ASN A 99 22.53 -11.60 -29.61
C ASN A 99 23.82 -10.84 -29.97
N ILE A 100 24.21 -9.85 -29.17
CA ILE A 100 25.51 -9.18 -29.28
C ILE A 100 26.63 -10.20 -29.12
N LEU A 101 26.61 -10.99 -28.04
CA LEU A 101 27.63 -12.03 -27.78
C LEU A 101 27.65 -13.08 -28.90
N ARG A 102 26.48 -13.52 -29.37
CA ARG A 102 26.38 -14.48 -30.49
C ARG A 102 27.03 -13.92 -31.75
N GLY A 103 26.77 -12.64 -32.06
CA GLY A 103 27.42 -11.95 -33.17
C GLY A 103 28.94 -11.93 -33.05
N GLN A 104 29.47 -11.65 -31.86
CA GLN A 104 30.92 -11.69 -31.59
C GLN A 104 31.53 -13.08 -31.80
N HIS A 105 30.75 -14.14 -31.59
CA HIS A 105 31.15 -15.53 -31.83
C HIS A 105 30.79 -16.07 -33.23
N GLY A 106 30.35 -15.21 -34.16
CA GLY A 106 29.97 -15.62 -35.53
C GLY A 106 28.69 -16.47 -35.59
N LEU A 107 27.88 -16.46 -34.53
CA LEU A 107 26.61 -17.17 -34.45
C LEU A 107 25.47 -16.25 -34.88
N ALA A 108 24.47 -16.81 -35.57
CA ALA A 108 23.27 -16.07 -35.96
C ALA A 108 22.46 -15.60 -34.73
N ALA A 109 21.87 -14.41 -34.81
CA ALA A 109 20.97 -13.89 -33.77
C ALA A 109 19.78 -14.84 -33.55
N ARG A 110 19.32 -14.92 -32.30
CA ARG A 110 18.10 -15.60 -31.92
C ARG A 110 16.92 -14.63 -31.89
N THR A 111 15.76 -15.12 -32.27
CA THR A 111 14.49 -14.38 -32.19
C THR A 111 13.78 -14.64 -30.87
N LEU A 112 12.87 -13.74 -30.48
CA LEU A 112 12.03 -13.92 -29.29
C LEU A 112 11.21 -15.21 -29.36
N SER A 113 10.71 -15.58 -30.54
CA SER A 113 9.98 -16.83 -30.75
C SER A 113 10.83 -18.06 -30.46
N GLN A 114 12.11 -18.05 -30.86
CA GLN A 114 13.03 -19.15 -30.55
C GLN A 114 13.32 -19.27 -29.05
N LEU A 115 13.40 -18.13 -28.35
CA LEU A 115 13.53 -18.13 -26.88
C LEU A 115 12.29 -18.75 -26.22
N VAL A 116 11.09 -18.32 -26.61
CA VAL A 116 9.83 -18.85 -26.06
C VAL A 116 9.73 -20.36 -26.25
N THR A 117 10.07 -20.87 -27.44
CA THR A 117 10.10 -22.31 -27.71
C THR A 117 11.10 -23.03 -26.80
N ALA A 118 12.30 -22.46 -26.59
CA ALA A 118 13.32 -23.06 -25.74
C ALA A 118 12.91 -23.08 -24.24
N ILE A 119 12.26 -22.03 -23.75
CA ILE A 119 11.75 -21.94 -22.38
C ILE A 119 10.68 -23.01 -22.15
N LYS A 120 9.69 -23.12 -23.04
CA LYS A 120 8.64 -24.15 -22.96
C LYS A 120 9.23 -25.56 -22.87
N GLY A 121 10.18 -25.87 -23.77
CA GLY A 121 10.85 -27.18 -23.75
C GLY A 121 11.65 -27.46 -22.46
N LYS A 122 12.12 -26.43 -21.74
CA LYS A 122 12.78 -26.61 -20.44
C LYS A 122 11.79 -26.83 -19.29
N ILE A 123 10.64 -26.17 -19.32
CA ILE A 123 9.56 -26.38 -18.35
C ILE A 123 9.02 -27.81 -18.47
N ASP A 124 8.72 -28.23 -19.70
CA ASP A 124 8.18 -29.57 -19.98
C ASP A 124 9.16 -30.69 -19.58
N ALA A 125 10.47 -30.42 -19.60
CA ALA A 125 11.51 -31.37 -19.22
C ALA A 125 11.84 -31.38 -17.71
N ALA A 126 11.31 -30.41 -16.94
CA ALA A 126 11.52 -30.31 -15.50
C ALA A 126 10.36 -30.93 -14.68
N GLN A 127 9.30 -31.39 -15.36
CA GLN A 127 8.18 -32.16 -14.81
C GLN A 127 8.45 -33.67 -14.95
#